data_AF-A0A174W735-F1
#
_entry.id   AF-A0A174W735-F1
#
_cell.length_a   1.000
_cell.length_b   1.000
_cell.length_c   1.000
_cell.angle_alpha   90.00
_cell.angle_beta   90.00
_cell.angle_gamma   90.00
#
_symmetry.space_group_name_H-M   'P 1'
#
loop_
_entity.id
_entity.type
_entity.pdbx_description
1 polymer ?
#
loop_
_entity_poly.entity_id
_entity_poly.type
_entity_poly.pdbx_seq_one_letter_code
_entity_poly.pdbx_strand_id
1 'polypeptide(L)'
;MIKNKYFHGAKISSYGVSEGFLDYQCMAEMAQAEFIDIYSEEYEDACWELYNGEDCYYYDSDGHTYDYECCIERIEELKDMIANARGEQDVSKWEKDIDSLTYNCECIGICDYMEITEEAARIMKESGSDEIVYYSKELDMYIWGITHYGTSWKLMLTSIPIPEDNAA
;
A
#
# COMPACT_ATOMS: atom_id res chain seq x y z
N MET A 1 18.27 -12.70 24.44
CA MET A 1 16.85 -12.62 24.84
C MET A 1 16.31 -11.34 24.20
N ILE A 2 15.36 -11.43 23.28
CA ILE A 2 14.78 -10.24 22.64
C ILE A 2 13.92 -9.53 23.71
N LYS A 3 14.21 -8.26 23.99
CA LYS A 3 13.39 -7.48 24.94
C LYS A 3 12.00 -7.25 24.35
N ASN A 4 10.98 -7.23 25.21
CA ASN A 4 9.64 -6.81 24.79
C ASN A 4 9.71 -5.34 24.38
N LYS A 5 9.23 -5.04 23.17
CA LYS A 5 9.04 -3.69 22.67
C LYS A 5 7.56 -3.44 22.43
N TYR A 6 7.17 -2.18 22.50
CA TYR A 6 5.79 -1.75 22.36
C TYR A 6 5.73 -0.55 21.43
N PHE A 7 4.63 -0.43 20.69
CA PHE A 7 4.32 0.72 19.86
C PHE A 7 2.92 1.20 20.23
N HIS A 8 2.81 2.42 20.75
CA HIS A 8 1.55 3.00 21.23
C HIS A 8 0.76 2.05 22.17
N GLY A 9 1.47 1.29 23.01
CA GLY A 9 0.87 0.33 23.96
C GLY A 9 0.60 -1.07 23.40
N ALA A 10 0.63 -1.25 22.08
CA ALA A 10 0.55 -2.57 21.44
C ALA A 10 1.91 -3.27 21.48
N LYS A 11 1.92 -4.60 21.67
CA LYS A 11 3.16 -5.35 21.79
C LYS A 11 3.69 -5.76 20.42
N ILE A 12 4.95 -5.43 20.14
CA ILE A 12 5.64 -5.91 18.94
C ILE A 12 6.06 -7.38 19.15
N SER A 13 5.79 -8.22 18.17
CA SER A 13 6.19 -9.63 18.15
C SER A 13 7.71 -9.77 18.16
N SER A 14 8.22 -10.93 18.59
CA SER A 14 9.65 -11.22 18.52
C SER A 14 10.21 -11.20 17.10
N TYR A 15 9.36 -11.48 16.10
CA TYR A 15 9.71 -11.44 14.68
C TYR A 15 9.82 -10.00 14.18
N GLY A 16 8.81 -9.16 14.46
CA GLY A 16 8.91 -7.72 14.16
C GLY A 16 10.15 -7.07 14.79
N VAL A 17 10.46 -7.41 16.05
CA VAL A 17 11.69 -6.92 16.69
C VAL A 17 12.98 -7.45 16.04
N SER A 18 13.00 -8.68 15.52
CA SER A 18 14.20 -9.20 14.85
C SER A 18 14.41 -8.56 13.47
N GLU A 19 13.33 -8.30 12.74
CA GLU A 19 13.38 -7.73 11.39
C GLU A 19 13.42 -6.19 11.39
N GLY A 20 13.07 -5.56 12.52
CA GLY A 20 13.11 -4.10 12.66
C GLY A 20 11.84 -3.37 12.22
N PHE A 21 10.75 -4.08 11.98
CA PHE A 21 9.47 -3.52 11.51
C PHE A 21 8.32 -3.88 12.46
N LEU A 22 7.24 -3.11 12.41
CA LEU A 22 6.02 -3.46 13.10
C LEU A 22 5.36 -4.66 12.41
N ASP A 23 4.88 -5.62 13.18
CA ASP A 23 4.04 -6.69 12.64
C ASP A 23 2.56 -6.28 12.60
N TYR A 24 1.79 -6.90 11.72
CA TYR A 24 0.38 -6.61 11.53
C TYR A 24 -0.44 -6.77 12.82
N GLN A 25 -0.07 -7.70 13.71
CA GLN A 25 -0.78 -7.86 14.99
C GLN A 25 -0.58 -6.63 15.87
N CYS A 26 0.66 -6.16 15.99
CA CYS A 26 0.96 -4.92 16.72
C CYS A 26 0.23 -3.72 16.11
N MET A 27 0.23 -3.60 14.78
CA MET A 27 -0.43 -2.49 14.09
C MET A 27 -1.94 -2.52 14.27
N ALA A 28 -2.57 -3.68 14.17
CA ALA A 28 -4.01 -3.84 14.37
C ALA A 28 -4.44 -3.53 15.80
N GLU A 29 -3.69 -4.00 16.81
CA GLU A 29 -3.96 -3.69 18.22
C GLU A 29 -3.86 -2.18 18.47
N MET A 30 -2.82 -1.53 17.92
CA MET A 30 -2.64 -0.09 18.01
C MET A 30 -3.77 0.68 17.31
N ALA A 31 -4.16 0.20 16.13
CA ALA A 31 -5.16 0.83 15.30
C ALA A 31 -6.59 0.66 15.81
N GLN A 32 -6.79 -0.22 16.81
CA GLN A 32 -8.09 -0.72 17.24
C GLN A 32 -8.87 -1.25 16.03
N ALA A 33 -8.19 -2.05 15.20
CA ALA A 33 -8.72 -2.54 13.95
C ALA A 33 -9.93 -3.47 14.18
N GLU A 34 -11.06 -3.14 13.58
CA GLU A 34 -12.28 -3.94 13.62
C GLU A 34 -12.66 -4.42 12.21
N PHE A 35 -13.00 -5.69 12.08
CA PHE A 35 -13.40 -6.26 10.79
C PHE A 35 -14.72 -5.63 10.32
N ILE A 36 -14.77 -5.22 9.05
CA ILE A 36 -15.99 -4.73 8.42
C ILE A 36 -16.43 -5.65 7.28
N ASP A 37 -17.75 -5.88 7.20
CA ASP A 37 -18.37 -6.57 6.06
C ASP A 37 -18.80 -5.54 5.01
N ILE A 38 -17.91 -5.32 4.04
CA ILE A 38 -18.11 -4.35 2.96
C ILE A 38 -19.25 -4.71 2.01
N TYR A 39 -19.77 -5.93 2.09
CA TYR A 39 -20.89 -6.39 1.27
C TYR A 39 -22.24 -6.17 1.95
N SER A 40 -22.26 -5.61 3.16
CA SER A 40 -23.49 -5.25 3.85
C SER A 40 -24.12 -3.98 3.27
N GLU A 41 -25.45 -3.84 3.44
CA GLU A 41 -26.23 -2.69 2.93
C GLU A 41 -25.70 -1.33 3.43
N GLU A 42 -24.97 -1.31 4.55
CA GLU A 42 -24.35 -0.11 5.11
C GLU A 42 -23.26 0.49 4.20
N TYR A 43 -22.57 -0.34 3.41
CA TYR A 43 -21.42 0.08 2.58
C TYR A 43 -21.72 0.09 1.08
N GLU A 44 -22.93 -0.31 0.66
CA GLU A 44 -23.30 -0.49 -0.75
C GLU A 44 -23.05 0.78 -1.61
N ASP A 45 -23.35 1.95 -1.04
CA ASP A 45 -23.21 3.26 -1.70
C ASP A 45 -22.00 4.07 -1.21
N ALA A 46 -21.14 3.49 -0.36
CA ALA A 46 -20.04 4.22 0.23
C ALA A 46 -18.92 4.44 -0.81
N CYS A 47 -18.55 5.71 -1.01
CA CYS A 47 -17.40 6.08 -1.83
C CYS A 47 -16.15 6.10 -0.96
N TRP A 48 -15.08 5.46 -1.43
CA TRP A 48 -13.84 5.30 -0.68
C TRP A 48 -12.72 5.98 -1.46
N GLU A 49 -12.08 6.97 -0.84
CA GLU A 49 -10.95 7.69 -1.42
C GLU A 49 -9.65 7.13 -0.84
N LEU A 50 -8.65 6.89 -1.71
CA LEU A 50 -7.34 6.45 -1.27
C LEU A 50 -6.70 7.54 -0.38
N TYR A 51 -6.39 7.17 0.86
CA TYR A 51 -5.78 8.03 1.87
C TYR A 51 -4.27 7.81 2.00
N ASN A 52 -3.82 6.55 1.91
CA ASN A 52 -2.43 6.13 1.96
C ASN A 52 -2.17 4.88 1.09
N GLY A 53 -0.92 4.70 0.66
CA GLY A 53 -0.46 3.56 -0.13
C GLY A 53 -0.84 3.72 -1.61
N GLU A 54 -0.77 2.60 -2.32
CA GLU A 54 -1.15 2.47 -3.73
C GLU A 54 -2.10 1.28 -3.85
N ASP A 55 -3.25 1.45 -4.48
CA ASP A 55 -4.25 0.39 -4.63
C ASP A 55 -4.33 -0.19 -6.04
N CYS A 56 -3.49 0.31 -6.94
CA CYS A 56 -3.36 -0.16 -8.31
C CYS A 56 -1.88 -0.22 -8.72
N TYR A 57 -1.56 -1.10 -9.66
CA TYR A 57 -0.28 -1.06 -10.39
C TYR A 57 -0.52 -0.95 -11.89
N TYR A 58 0.43 -0.30 -12.55
CA TYR A 58 0.46 -0.10 -14.00
C TYR A 58 1.41 -1.12 -14.61
N TYR A 59 1.26 -1.44 -15.89
CA TYR A 59 2.18 -2.35 -16.55
C TYR A 59 2.46 -1.97 -18.01
N ASP A 60 3.71 -2.18 -18.41
CA ASP A 60 4.14 -2.03 -19.79
C ASP A 60 3.69 -3.23 -20.66
N SER A 61 4.02 -3.20 -21.95
CA SER A 61 3.57 -4.26 -22.84
C SER A 61 4.37 -5.58 -22.76
N ASP A 62 5.39 -5.64 -21.90
CA ASP A 62 6.10 -6.87 -21.50
C ASP A 62 5.63 -7.40 -20.13
N GLY A 63 4.78 -6.65 -19.42
CA GLY A 63 4.25 -7.01 -18.11
C GLY A 63 5.11 -6.56 -16.93
N HIS A 64 6.08 -5.65 -17.12
CA HIS A 64 6.75 -5.02 -15.97
C HIS A 64 5.78 -4.08 -15.26
N THR A 65 5.72 -4.18 -13.94
CA THR A 65 4.78 -3.43 -13.11
C THR A 65 5.41 -2.19 -12.49
N TYR A 66 4.60 -1.15 -12.33
CA TYR A 66 5.00 0.14 -11.77
C TYR A 66 3.92 0.64 -10.80
N ASP A 67 4.33 1.30 -9.71
CA ASP A 67 3.44 2.20 -8.98
C ASP A 67 3.12 3.45 -9.83
N TYR A 68 2.25 4.32 -9.33
CA TYR A 68 1.82 5.51 -10.07
C TYR A 68 2.99 6.45 -10.40
N GLU A 69 3.85 6.77 -9.43
CA GLU A 69 4.96 7.70 -9.64
C GLU A 69 5.96 7.15 -10.67
N CYS A 70 6.39 5.90 -10.50
CA CYS A 70 7.29 5.22 -11.43
C CYS A 70 6.67 5.07 -12.83
N CYS A 71 5.35 4.88 -12.92
CA CYS A 71 4.62 4.83 -14.19
C CYS A 71 4.74 6.16 -14.94
N ILE A 72 4.52 7.29 -14.26
CA ILE A 72 4.66 8.63 -14.85
C ILE A 72 6.10 8.89 -15.28
N GLU A 73 7.08 8.60 -14.42
CA GLU A 73 8.50 8.74 -14.77
C GLU A 73 8.86 7.90 -16.00
N ARG A 74 8.38 6.65 -16.06
CA ARG A 74 8.64 5.75 -17.17
C ARG A 74 8.03 6.25 -18.47
N ILE A 75 6.82 6.80 -18.43
CA ILE A 75 6.18 7.41 -19.61
C ILE A 75 7.02 8.59 -20.12
N GLU A 76 7.50 9.47 -19.24
CA GLU A 76 8.32 10.62 -19.65
C GLU A 76 9.67 10.18 -20.23
N GLU A 77 10.33 9.19 -19.64
CA GLU A 77 11.54 8.59 -20.22
C GLU A 77 11.30 8.07 -21.63
N LEU A 78 10.21 7.32 -21.84
CA LEU A 78 9.88 6.75 -23.14
C LEU A 78 9.58 7.84 -24.18
N LYS A 79 8.87 8.92 -23.79
CA LYS A 79 8.66 10.08 -24.66
C LYS A 79 9.97 10.75 -25.06
N ASP A 80 10.90 10.92 -24.12
CA ASP A 80 12.23 11.46 -24.39
C ASP A 80 13.04 10.56 -25.32
N MET A 81 12.95 9.24 -25.15
CA MET A 81 13.59 8.28 -26.05
C MET A 81 13.04 8.39 -27.48
N ILE A 82 11.72 8.51 -27.64
CA ILE A 82 11.07 8.72 -28.95
C ILE A 82 11.54 10.04 -29.58
N ALA A 83 11.52 11.14 -28.82
CA ALA A 83 11.94 12.45 -29.31
C ALA A 83 13.41 12.51 -29.75
N ASN A 84 14.27 11.70 -29.12
CA ASN A 84 15.70 11.60 -29.42
C ASN A 84 16.06 10.46 -30.39
N ALA A 85 15.07 9.72 -30.91
CA ALA A 85 15.30 8.65 -31.88
C ALA A 85 15.97 9.20 -33.15
N ARG A 86 16.93 8.45 -33.70
CA ARG A 86 17.73 8.87 -34.87
C ARG A 86 17.61 7.88 -36.02
N GLY A 87 17.52 8.40 -37.23
CA GLY A 87 17.46 7.59 -38.44
C GLY A 87 16.17 6.77 -38.51
N GLU A 88 16.31 5.47 -38.81
CA GLU A 88 15.21 4.51 -38.95
C GLU A 88 15.00 3.68 -37.67
N GLN A 89 15.34 4.25 -36.51
CA GLN A 89 15.13 3.55 -35.25
C GLN A 89 13.65 3.24 -35.04
N ASP A 90 13.33 1.97 -34.82
CA ASP A 90 11.98 1.53 -34.51
C ASP A 90 11.61 1.96 -33.08
N VAL A 91 10.54 2.74 -32.97
CA VAL A 91 10.01 3.29 -31.72
C VAL A 91 8.67 2.64 -31.31
N SER A 92 8.14 1.72 -32.13
CA SER A 92 6.82 1.13 -31.95
C SER A 92 6.64 0.45 -30.58
N LYS A 93 7.72 -0.13 -30.04
CA LYS A 93 7.73 -0.71 -28.70
C LYS A 93 7.52 0.36 -27.62
N TRP A 94 8.22 1.49 -27.70
CA TRP A 94 8.06 2.59 -26.73
C TRP A 94 6.67 3.21 -26.80
N GLU A 95 6.13 3.39 -28.01
CA GLU A 95 4.76 3.87 -28.21
C GLU A 95 3.74 2.90 -27.56
N LYS A 96 3.91 1.59 -27.79
CA LYS A 96 3.06 0.56 -27.18
C LYS A 96 3.16 0.53 -25.65
N ASP A 97 4.36 0.73 -25.10
CA ASP A 97 4.57 0.77 -23.66
C ASP A 97 3.94 2.03 -23.05
N ILE A 98 4.05 3.20 -23.70
CA ILE A 98 3.34 4.42 -23.29
C ILE A 98 1.83 4.19 -23.29
N ASP A 99 1.27 3.60 -24.34
CA ASP A 99 -0.16 3.29 -24.42
C ASP A 99 -0.58 2.37 -23.27
N SER A 100 0.19 1.30 -23.02
CA SER A 100 -0.13 0.36 -21.93
C SER A 100 -0.10 1.04 -20.56
N LEU A 101 0.96 1.79 -20.26
CA LEU A 101 1.12 2.49 -18.98
C LEU A 101 0.09 3.61 -18.79
N THR A 102 -0.37 4.25 -19.87
CA THR A 102 -1.36 5.34 -19.78
C THR A 102 -2.78 4.83 -19.55
N TYR A 103 -3.13 3.69 -20.14
CA TYR A 103 -4.52 3.24 -20.22
C TYR A 103 -4.83 1.97 -19.43
N ASN A 104 -3.82 1.25 -18.96
CA ASN A 104 -4.00 0.00 -18.24
C ASN A 104 -3.44 0.10 -16.81
N CYS A 105 -4.25 -0.35 -15.86
CA CYS A 105 -3.83 -0.66 -14.50
C CYS A 105 -4.63 -1.85 -13.99
N GLU A 106 -4.13 -2.51 -12.95
CA GLU A 106 -4.81 -3.56 -12.22
C GLU A 106 -4.88 -3.18 -10.75
N CYS A 107 -6.06 -3.38 -10.14
CA CYS A 107 -6.22 -3.19 -8.70
C CYS A 107 -5.44 -4.25 -7.92
N ILE A 108 -4.83 -3.84 -6.82
CA ILE A 108 -4.21 -4.74 -5.87
C ILE A 108 -5.30 -5.58 -5.19
N GLY A 109 -5.05 -6.89 -5.08
CA GLY A 109 -5.96 -7.82 -4.44
C GLY A 109 -6.04 -7.58 -2.93
N ILE A 110 -7.16 -7.03 -2.46
CA ILE A 110 -7.47 -6.92 -1.03
C ILE A 110 -8.21 -8.17 -0.56
N CYS A 111 -7.72 -8.76 0.51
CA CYS A 111 -8.27 -9.97 1.12
C CYS A 111 -9.38 -9.65 2.13
N ASP A 112 -9.18 -8.62 2.95
CA ASP A 112 -10.09 -8.20 4.01
C ASP A 112 -9.99 -6.69 4.24
N TYR A 113 -11.02 -6.12 4.86
CA TYR A 113 -11.10 -4.71 5.20
C TYR A 113 -11.30 -4.54 6.71
N MET A 114 -10.57 -3.59 7.29
CA MET A 114 -10.66 -3.30 8.72
C MET A 114 -10.96 -1.81 8.91
N GLU A 115 -11.98 -1.46 9.67
CA GLU A 115 -12.10 -0.11 10.21
C GLU A 115 -10.92 0.14 11.15
N ILE A 116 -10.32 1.32 11.03
CA ILE A 116 -9.25 1.79 11.91
C ILE A 116 -9.53 3.21 12.38
N THR A 117 -8.89 3.58 13.50
CA THR A 117 -8.95 4.96 13.98
C THR A 117 -8.24 5.95 13.04
N GLU A 118 -8.70 7.21 13.01
CA GLU A 118 -8.03 8.31 12.29
C GLU A 118 -6.56 8.45 12.68
N GLU A 119 -6.24 8.27 13.97
CA GLU A 119 -4.87 8.31 14.47
C GLU A 119 -3.98 7.26 13.79
N ALA A 120 -4.49 6.05 13.62
CA ALA A 120 -3.76 4.97 12.98
C ALA A 120 -3.56 5.23 11.49
N ALA A 121 -4.60 5.69 10.79
CA ALA A 121 -4.50 6.09 9.39
C ALA A 121 -3.43 7.18 9.19
N ARG A 122 -3.42 8.19 10.07
CA ARG A 122 -2.41 9.25 10.04
C ARG A 122 -1.00 8.70 10.29
N ILE A 123 -0.81 7.81 11.27
CA ILE A 123 0.49 7.17 11.53
C ILE A 123 0.98 6.38 10.31
N MET A 124 0.12 5.56 9.70
CA MET A 124 0.48 4.80 8.49
C MET A 124 0.94 5.73 7.37
N LYS A 125 0.24 6.85 7.16
CA LYS A 125 0.62 7.86 6.16
C LYS A 125 1.91 8.59 6.50
N GLU A 126 2.04 9.12 7.70
CA GLU A 126 3.21 9.90 8.13
C GLU A 126 4.48 9.05 8.22
N SER A 127 4.35 7.74 8.43
CA SER A 127 5.48 6.81 8.41
C SER A 127 6.04 6.53 7.02
N GLY A 128 5.33 6.94 5.95
CA GLY A 128 5.68 6.58 4.58
C GLY A 128 5.46 5.11 4.27
N SER A 129 4.50 4.46 4.95
CA SER A 129 4.19 3.05 4.70
C SER A 129 3.38 2.86 3.44
N ASP A 130 3.47 1.64 2.90
CA ASP A 130 2.74 1.19 1.71
C ASP A 130 1.39 0.56 2.07
N GLU A 131 0.97 0.68 3.34
CA GLU A 131 -0.32 0.16 3.79
C GLU A 131 -1.46 0.90 3.08
N ILE A 132 -2.35 0.13 2.44
CA ILE A 132 -3.47 0.68 1.68
C ILE A 132 -4.54 1.14 2.66
N VAL A 133 -4.73 2.45 2.79
CA VAL A 133 -5.76 3.03 3.65
C VAL A 133 -6.70 3.86 2.81
N TYR A 134 -7.99 3.65 3.00
CA TYR A 134 -9.06 4.44 2.43
C TYR A 134 -9.71 5.32 3.49
N TYR A 135 -10.35 6.40 3.02
CA TYR A 135 -11.26 7.20 3.81
C TYR A 135 -12.61 7.25 3.11
N SER A 136 -13.68 6.93 3.81
CA SER A 136 -15.05 7.14 3.34
C SER A 136 -15.66 8.35 4.03
N LYS A 137 -16.00 9.36 3.23
CA LYS A 137 -16.60 10.60 3.75
C LYS A 137 -18.05 10.40 4.18
N GLU A 138 -18.77 9.51 3.52
CA GLU A 138 -20.17 9.20 3.82
C GLU A 138 -20.30 8.51 5.19
N LEU A 139 -19.34 7.66 5.52
CA LEU A 139 -19.31 6.90 6.77
C LEU A 139 -18.47 7.58 7.86
N ASP A 140 -17.61 8.55 7.51
CA ASP A 140 -16.64 9.19 8.41
C ASP A 140 -15.67 8.14 9.03
N MET A 141 -15.20 7.22 8.19
CA MET A 141 -14.41 6.06 8.59
C MET A 141 -13.11 5.95 7.79
N TYR A 142 -12.06 5.46 8.46
CA TYR A 142 -10.83 5.01 7.80
C TYR A 142 -10.84 3.50 7.70
N ILE A 143 -10.50 2.98 6.52
CA ILE A 143 -10.52 1.55 6.22
C ILE A 143 -9.13 1.10 5.77
N TRP A 144 -8.56 0.12 6.45
CA TRP A 144 -7.32 -0.53 6.07
C TRP A 144 -7.59 -1.75 5.20
N GLY A 145 -7.05 -1.78 3.98
CA GLY A 145 -7.10 -2.90 3.06
C GLY A 145 -5.97 -3.89 3.32
N ILE A 146 -6.30 -5.12 3.70
CA ILE A 146 -5.32 -6.18 4.00
C ILE A 146 -4.98 -6.95 2.72
N THR A 147 -3.70 -6.95 2.32
CA THR A 147 -3.25 -7.54 1.04
C THR A 147 -2.69 -8.97 1.18
N HIS A 148 -2.85 -9.60 2.34
CA HIS A 148 -2.32 -10.94 2.61
C HIS A 148 -3.34 -11.87 3.25
N TYR A 149 -3.25 -13.16 2.94
CA TYR A 149 -4.15 -14.20 3.44
C TYR A 149 -3.41 -15.38 4.08
N GLY A 150 -3.99 -15.98 5.11
CA GLY A 150 -3.59 -17.28 5.65
C GLY A 150 -2.32 -17.32 6.51
N THR A 151 -1.61 -16.19 6.68
CA THR A 151 -0.44 -16.09 7.56
C THR A 151 -0.80 -15.36 8.86
N SER A 152 -0.27 -15.83 9.99
CA SER A 152 -0.47 -15.15 11.27
C SER A 152 0.05 -13.72 11.21
N TRP A 153 -0.74 -12.76 11.69
CA TRP A 153 -0.38 -11.34 11.72
C TRP A 153 0.88 -11.04 12.54
N LYS A 154 1.31 -11.95 13.42
CA LYS A 154 2.58 -11.85 14.15
C LYS A 154 3.82 -12.22 13.32
N LEU A 155 3.60 -12.79 12.14
CA LEU A 155 4.64 -13.21 11.18
C LEU A 155 4.57 -12.42 9.87
N MET A 156 3.66 -11.44 9.79
CA MET A 156 3.55 -10.49 8.68
C MET A 156 4.02 -9.14 9.17
N LEU A 157 4.92 -8.51 8.43
CA LEU A 157 5.45 -7.19 8.73
C LEU A 157 4.73 -6.16 7.88
N THR A 158 4.45 -5.00 8.45
CA THR A 158 4.17 -3.79 7.67
C THR A 158 5.47 -3.19 7.15
N SER A 159 5.41 -2.20 6.27
CA SER A 159 6.60 -1.42 5.90
C SER A 159 6.98 -0.33 6.93
N ILE A 160 6.31 -0.29 8.09
CA ILE A 160 6.58 0.70 9.14
C ILE A 160 7.76 0.24 10.00
N PRO A 161 8.89 0.97 10.02
CA PRO A 161 10.03 0.62 10.86
C PRO A 161 9.71 0.85 12.34
N ILE A 162 10.33 0.07 13.22
CA ILE A 162 10.29 0.32 14.67
C ILE A 162 11.04 1.63 14.96
N PRO A 163 10.43 2.63 15.63
CA PRO A 163 11.12 3.88 15.96
C PRO A 163 12.39 3.68 16.77
N GLU A 164 13.41 4.51 16.54
CA GLU A 164 14.74 4.41 17.19
C GLU A 164 14.66 4.48 18.73
N ASP A 165 13.71 5.23 19.29
CA ASP A 165 13.50 5.32 20.75
C ASP A 165 12.98 4.01 21.37
N ASN A 166 12.42 3.12 20.55
CA ASN A 166 12.05 1.77 20.92
C ASN A 166 13.15 0.76 20.55
N ALA A 167 14.30 1.19 20.03
CA ALA A 167 15.40 0.35 19.60
C ALA A 167 16.47 0.08 20.69
N ALA A 168 16.09 -0.51 21.84
CA ALA A 168 17.10 -0.95 22.83
C ALA A 168 16.70 -2.12 23.75
#